data_AF-A0AB37YTV6-F1
#
_entry.id   AF-A0AB37YTV6-F1
#
_cell.length_a   1.000
_cell.length_b   1.000
_cell.length_c   1.000
_cell.angle_alpha   90.00
_cell.angle_beta   90.00
_cell.angle_gamma   90.00
#
_symmetry.space_group_name_H-M   'P 1'
#
loop_
_entity.id
_entity.type
_entity.pdbx_description
1 polymer ?
#
loop_
_entity_poly.entity_id
_entity_poly.type
_entity_poly.pdbx_seq_one_letter_code
_entity_poly.pdbx_strand_id
1 'polypeptide(L)'
;MEATGVNGQLQVEGNKIVIKRKGVLAKMSQGLKGDKEILIKHLSSIQFKPAGIFTNGYIQFSFSGGKENKGGLFDATKDENSIMFSKKQQPNFLKLKALIEQKMDEQHSPAPINASGDVADQIKKLADLRDSGILTNEEFDAKKKQLLGI
;
A
#
# COMPACT_ATOMS: atom_id res chain seq x y z
N MET A 1 0.30 -2.04 -15.33
CA MET A 1 1.55 -1.31 -15.63
C MET A 1 2.73 -2.18 -15.20
N GLU A 2 3.89 -2.09 -15.86
CA GLU A 2 5.08 -2.89 -15.50
C GLU A 2 6.41 -2.13 -15.65
N ALA A 3 7.44 -2.59 -14.93
CA ALA A 3 8.81 -2.12 -15.05
C ALA A 3 9.81 -3.26 -14.82
N THR A 4 10.80 -3.37 -15.70
CA THR A 4 11.91 -4.32 -15.56
C THR A 4 13.07 -3.66 -14.81
N GLY A 5 13.51 -4.30 -13.73
CA GLY A 5 14.68 -3.97 -12.94
C GLY A 5 15.88 -4.86 -13.29
N VAL A 6 16.91 -4.78 -12.44
CA VAL A 6 18.17 -5.53 -12.59
C VAL A 6 17.99 -6.99 -12.17
N ASN A 7 17.26 -7.24 -11.08
CA ASN A 7 17.06 -8.58 -10.49
C ASN A 7 15.63 -9.14 -10.67
N GLY A 8 14.78 -8.47 -11.44
CA GLY A 8 13.38 -8.87 -11.59
C GLY A 8 12.52 -7.85 -12.33
N GLN A 9 11.21 -8.08 -12.30
CA GLN A 9 10.20 -7.21 -12.88
C GLN A 9 9.10 -6.96 -11.85
N LEU A 10 8.62 -5.71 -11.81
CA LEU A 10 7.45 -5.32 -11.04
C LEU A 10 6.29 -5.11 -12.00
N GLN A 11 5.13 -5.67 -11.67
CA GLN A 11 3.90 -5.45 -12.41
C GLN A 11 2.77 -5.12 -11.44
N VAL A 12 1.88 -4.22 -11.84
CA VAL A 12 0.63 -3.91 -11.13
C VAL A 12 -0.52 -4.38 -12.01
N GLU A 13 -1.34 -5.28 -11.46
CA GLU A 13 -2.53 -5.88 -12.07
C GLU A 13 -3.73 -5.66 -11.15
N GLY A 14 -4.71 -4.85 -11.56
CA GLY A 14 -5.88 -4.56 -10.72
C GLY A 14 -5.51 -4.02 -9.33
N ASN A 15 -5.76 -4.83 -8.29
CA ASN A 15 -5.46 -4.53 -6.88
C ASN A 15 -4.32 -5.39 -6.31
N LYS A 16 -3.46 -5.97 -7.17
CA LYS A 16 -2.28 -6.73 -6.76
C LYS A 16 -1.01 -6.20 -7.45
N ILE A 17 0.11 -6.41 -6.78
CA ILE A 17 1.45 -6.31 -7.35
C ILE A 17 2.00 -7.71 -7.60
N VAL A 18 2.76 -7.85 -8.67
CA VAL A 18 3.42 -9.10 -9.07
C VAL A 18 4.91 -8.84 -9.20
N ILE A 19 5.72 -9.59 -8.45
CA ILE A 19 7.18 -9.53 -8.48
C ILE A 19 7.70 -10.78 -9.17
N LYS A 20 8.28 -10.62 -10.36
CA LYS A 20 8.85 -11.72 -11.16
C LYS A 20 10.37 -11.70 -11.04
N ARG A 21 11.00 -12.84 -10.80
CA ARG A 21 12.47 -12.96 -10.74
C ARG A 21 13.02 -13.47 -12.06
N LYS A 22 14.08 -12.84 -12.58
CA LYS A 22 14.74 -13.25 -13.83
C LYS A 22 15.99 -14.09 -13.56
N GLY A 23 16.20 -15.13 -14.36
CA GLY A 23 17.50 -15.79 -14.53
C GLY A 23 17.84 -16.93 -13.56
N VAL A 24 19.13 -17.29 -13.52
CA VAL A 24 19.72 -18.43 -12.78
C VAL A 24 19.50 -18.34 -11.26
N LEU A 25 19.27 -17.14 -10.72
CA LEU A 25 18.90 -16.93 -9.31
C LEU A 25 17.56 -17.60 -8.96
N ALA A 26 16.57 -17.56 -9.85
CA ALA A 26 15.28 -18.24 -9.66
C ALA A 26 15.43 -19.78 -9.63
N LYS A 27 16.52 -20.31 -10.19
CA LYS A 27 16.86 -21.75 -10.13
C LYS A 27 17.68 -22.12 -8.88
N MET A 28 18.42 -21.20 -8.27
CA MET A 28 19.29 -21.49 -7.11
C MET A 28 18.66 -21.17 -5.75
N SER A 29 17.72 -20.21 -5.64
CA SER A 29 17.20 -19.73 -4.34
C SER A 29 15.94 -20.47 -3.84
N GLN A 30 15.84 -21.78 -4.08
CA GLN A 30 14.72 -22.70 -3.83
C GLN A 30 13.77 -22.90 -5.03
N GLY A 31 13.60 -24.17 -5.39
CA GLY A 31 12.86 -24.63 -6.56
C GLY A 31 11.44 -24.06 -6.69
N LEU A 32 11.02 -23.83 -7.93
CA LEU A 32 9.66 -23.44 -8.33
C LEU A 32 9.02 -22.28 -7.54
N LYS A 33 9.79 -21.31 -7.03
CA LYS A 33 9.20 -20.06 -6.54
C LYS A 33 8.78 -19.22 -7.74
N GLY A 34 7.55 -19.45 -8.21
CA GLY A 34 6.88 -18.68 -9.26
C GLY A 34 6.70 -17.20 -8.88
N ASP A 35 6.03 -16.46 -9.75
CA ASP A 35 5.76 -15.04 -9.56
C ASP A 35 5.12 -14.77 -8.19
N LYS A 36 5.65 -13.79 -7.44
CA LYS A 36 5.09 -13.42 -6.14
C LYS A 36 3.98 -12.41 -6.33
N GLU A 37 2.75 -12.83 -6.07
CA GLU A 37 1.59 -11.96 -6.10
C GLU A 37 1.27 -11.45 -4.69
N ILE A 38 1.17 -10.13 -4.51
CA ILE A 38 0.71 -9.54 -3.25
C ILE A 38 -0.45 -8.58 -3.51
N LEU A 39 -1.54 -8.73 -2.77
CA LEU A 39 -2.63 -7.77 -2.78
C LEU A 39 -2.17 -6.45 -2.17
N ILE A 40 -2.53 -5.34 -2.81
CA ILE A 40 -2.17 -3.97 -2.38
C ILE A 40 -2.70 -3.69 -0.97
N LYS A 41 -3.86 -4.23 -0.60
CA LYS A 41 -4.43 -4.11 0.76
C LYS A 41 -3.54 -4.66 1.89
N HIS A 42 -2.57 -5.51 1.56
CA HIS A 42 -1.64 -6.09 2.54
C HIS A 42 -0.32 -5.35 2.61
N LEU A 43 -0.08 -4.35 1.75
CA LEU A 43 1.08 -3.49 1.82
C LEU A 43 0.96 -2.55 3.02
N SER A 44 1.97 -2.56 3.88
CA SER A 44 2.08 -1.64 5.00
C SER A 44 2.91 -0.40 4.65
N SER A 45 3.97 -0.57 3.87
CA SER A 45 4.81 0.54 3.40
C SER A 45 5.57 0.21 2.12
N ILE A 46 6.01 1.26 1.42
CA ILE A 46 6.87 1.18 0.24
C ILE A 46 8.15 1.95 0.55
N GLN A 47 9.30 1.27 0.57
CA GLN A 47 10.60 1.92 0.67
C GLN A 47 11.18 2.10 -0.74
N PHE A 48 11.61 3.32 -1.05
CA PHE A 48 12.23 3.65 -2.33
C PHE A 48 13.57 4.34 -2.12
N LYS A 49 14.64 3.71 -2.59
CA LYS A 49 15.98 4.31 -2.60
C LYS A 49 16.39 4.62 -4.05
N PRO A 50 16.70 5.87 -4.39
CA PRO A 50 17.12 6.23 -5.75
C PRO A 50 18.47 5.61 -6.11
N ALA A 51 18.69 5.44 -7.41
CA ALA A 51 19.96 4.93 -7.94
C ALA A 51 21.02 6.04 -7.96
N GLY A 52 22.21 5.71 -7.48
CA GLY A 52 23.39 6.57 -7.58
C GLY A 52 24.06 6.48 -8.96
N ILE A 53 25.20 7.15 -9.11
CA ILE A 53 26.04 7.06 -10.33
C ILE A 53 26.67 5.66 -10.43
N PHE A 54 27.04 5.07 -9.29
CA PHE A 54 27.74 3.78 -9.20
C PHE A 54 26.97 2.71 -8.41
N THR A 55 25.75 3.03 -7.95
CA THR A 55 24.96 2.15 -7.09
C THR A 55 23.55 1.99 -7.63
N ASN A 56 23.03 0.77 -7.58
CA ASN A 56 21.63 0.51 -7.91
C ASN A 56 20.72 1.11 -6.84
N GLY A 57 19.59 1.63 -7.28
CA GLY A 57 18.46 1.94 -6.42
C GLY A 57 17.62 0.68 -6.18
N TYR A 58 16.64 0.78 -5.29
CA TYR A 58 15.68 -0.28 -5.08
C TYR A 58 14.31 0.25 -4.66
N ILE A 59 13.29 -0.57 -4.93
CA ILE A 59 11.96 -0.48 -4.34
C ILE A 59 11.73 -1.75 -3.53
N GLN A 60 11.30 -1.60 -2.29
CA GLN A 60 11.04 -2.68 -1.34
C GLN A 60 9.64 -2.52 -0.77
N PHE A 61 8.94 -3.64 -0.62
CA PHE A 61 7.58 -3.68 -0.10
C PHE A 61 7.55 -4.36 1.27
N SER A 62 6.91 -3.71 2.23
CA SER A 62 6.61 -4.28 3.54
C SER A 62 5.14 -4.70 3.63
N PHE A 63 4.85 -5.76 4.37
CA PHE A 63 3.51 -6.30 4.51
C PHE A 63 3.16 -6.53 5.98
N SER A 64 1.91 -6.25 6.34
CA SER A 64 1.41 -6.51 7.69
C SER A 64 1.31 -8.02 7.92
N GLY A 65 2.18 -8.58 8.78
CA GLY A 65 2.13 -9.99 9.22
C GLY A 65 3.27 -10.90 8.77
N GLY A 66 4.26 -10.40 8.02
CA GLY A 66 5.45 -11.17 7.62
C GLY A 66 6.68 -10.87 8.49
N LYS A 67 7.51 -11.87 8.81
CA LYS A 67 8.85 -11.64 9.38
C LYS A 67 9.70 -10.85 8.36
N GLU A 68 9.95 -9.58 8.63
CA GLU A 68 10.78 -8.72 7.79
C GLU A 68 12.27 -8.99 8.04
N ASN A 69 13.05 -9.22 6.97
CA ASN A 69 14.50 -9.18 7.03
C ASN A 69 14.93 -7.70 7.04
N LYS A 70 15.43 -7.25 8.20
CA LYS A 70 15.92 -5.88 8.42
C LYS A 70 17.38 -5.72 7.98
N GLY A 71 17.74 -6.06 6.74
CA GLY A 71 19.09 -5.89 6.21
C GLY A 71 19.15 -4.88 5.06
N GLY A 72 20.24 -4.11 4.99
CA GLY A 72 20.42 -3.02 4.03
C GLY A 72 20.65 -3.44 2.56
N LEU A 73 21.46 -2.68 1.83
CA LEU A 73 21.63 -2.80 0.36
C LEU A 73 22.08 -4.20 -0.11
N PHE A 74 22.87 -4.92 0.70
CA PHE A 74 23.29 -6.30 0.43
C PHE A 74 22.16 -7.33 0.59
N ASP A 75 21.17 -7.04 1.44
CA ASP A 75 20.02 -7.89 1.69
C ASP A 75 18.96 -7.71 0.59
N ALA A 76 18.80 -6.50 0.05
CA ALA A 76 17.90 -6.23 -1.09
C ALA A 76 18.26 -7.01 -2.37
N THR A 77 19.57 -7.14 -2.64
CA THR A 77 20.24 -8.43 -2.88
C THR A 77 19.41 -9.66 -3.20
N LYS A 78 19.04 -10.28 -2.07
CA LYS A 78 18.49 -11.62 -1.88
C LYS A 78 17.03 -11.56 -1.40
N ASP A 79 16.52 -10.37 -1.15
CA ASP A 79 15.16 -10.13 -0.65
C ASP A 79 14.13 -10.33 -1.75
N GLU A 80 13.23 -11.26 -1.51
CA GLU A 80 12.09 -11.62 -2.36
C GLU A 80 11.08 -10.46 -2.52
N ASN A 81 11.14 -9.45 -1.65
CA ASN A 81 10.25 -8.28 -1.64
C ASN A 81 10.88 -7.02 -2.25
N SER A 82 12.12 -7.11 -2.74
CA SER A 82 12.88 -5.97 -3.27
C SER A 82 13.21 -6.11 -4.74
N ILE A 83 13.01 -5.04 -5.52
CA ILE A 83 13.44 -4.96 -6.92
C ILE A 83 14.45 -3.83 -7.06
N MET A 84 15.63 -4.17 -7.58
CA MET A 84 16.71 -3.23 -7.85
C MET A 84 16.58 -2.65 -9.24
N PHE A 85 16.99 -1.40 -9.40
CA PHE A 85 16.97 -0.71 -10.68
C PHE A 85 18.19 0.20 -10.86
N SER A 86 18.60 0.34 -12.12
CA SER A 86 19.60 1.33 -12.52
C SER A 86 18.97 2.73 -12.65
N LYS A 87 19.81 3.76 -12.73
CA LYS A 87 19.36 5.15 -12.94
C LYS A 87 18.50 5.33 -14.19
N LYS A 88 18.75 4.54 -15.25
CA LYS A 88 17.95 4.55 -16.49
C LYS A 88 16.54 3.98 -16.29
N GLN A 89 16.38 3.01 -15.38
CA GLN A 89 15.11 2.33 -15.10
C GLN A 89 14.28 3.06 -14.03
N GLN A 90 14.93 3.85 -13.18
CA GLN A 90 14.31 4.57 -12.06
C GLN A 90 13.00 5.31 -12.41
N PRO A 91 12.88 6.03 -13.55
CA PRO A 91 11.64 6.73 -13.89
C PRO A 91 10.41 5.82 -13.97
N ASN A 92 10.58 4.58 -14.46
CA ASN A 92 9.48 3.63 -14.56
C ASN A 92 9.04 3.11 -13.17
N PHE A 93 10.02 2.93 -12.27
CA PHE A 93 9.73 2.54 -10.89
C PHE A 93 9.10 3.66 -10.08
N LEU A 94 9.43 4.93 -10.35
CA LEU A 94 8.72 6.07 -9.75
C LEU A 94 7.25 6.12 -10.16
N LYS A 95 6.96 5.89 -11.45
CA LYS A 95 5.57 5.83 -11.94
C LYS A 95 4.80 4.67 -11.29
N LEU A 96 5.42 3.50 -11.17
CA LEU A 96 4.81 2.37 -10.47
C LEU A 96 4.59 2.64 -8.98
N LYS A 97 5.57 3.25 -8.30
CA LYS A 97 5.42 3.67 -6.90
C LYS A 97 4.20 4.56 -6.75
N ALA A 98 4.09 5.63 -7.54
CA ALA A 98 2.96 6.55 -7.48
C ALA A 98 1.61 5.86 -7.73
N LEU A 99 1.56 4.94 -8.69
CA LEU A 99 0.36 4.15 -8.99
C LEU A 99 -0.03 3.22 -7.82
N ILE A 100 0.95 2.59 -7.16
CA ILE A 100 0.68 1.71 -6.01
C ILE A 100 0.23 2.56 -4.81
N GLU A 101 0.86 3.70 -4.56
CA GLU A 101 0.47 4.65 -3.50
C GLU A 101 -0.96 5.14 -3.72
N GLN A 102 -1.31 5.57 -4.93
CA GLN A 102 -2.69 5.95 -5.26
C GLN A 102 -3.68 4.80 -4.97
N LYS A 103 -3.33 3.56 -5.32
CA LYS A 103 -4.18 2.40 -5.03
C LYS A 103 -4.27 2.06 -3.54
N MET A 104 -3.19 2.30 -2.78
CA MET A 104 -3.22 2.18 -1.33
C MET A 104 -4.17 3.23 -0.72
N ASP A 105 -4.14 4.45 -1.23
CA ASP A 105 -5.02 5.54 -0.78
C ASP A 105 -6.48 5.31 -1.17
N GLU A 106 -6.76 4.77 -2.37
CA GLU A 106 -8.11 4.35 -2.80
C GLU A 106 -8.69 3.25 -1.90
N GLN A 107 -7.83 2.38 -1.34
CA GLN A 107 -8.23 1.31 -0.42
C GLN A 107 -8.42 1.79 1.03
N HIS A 108 -7.71 2.85 1.42
CA HIS A 108 -7.83 3.49 2.74
C HIS A 108 -8.82 4.66 2.75
N SER A 109 -9.27 5.12 1.58
CA SER A 109 -10.41 6.01 1.49
C SER A 109 -11.63 5.24 1.98
N PRO A 110 -12.33 5.72 3.02
CA PRO A 110 -13.64 5.16 3.34
C PRO A 110 -14.46 5.22 2.04
N ALA A 111 -15.13 4.11 1.73
CA ALA A 111 -16.02 4.03 0.58
C ALA A 111 -16.87 5.32 0.50
N PRO A 112 -17.24 5.82 -0.70
CA PRO A 112 -18.25 6.86 -0.80
C PRO A 112 -19.44 6.37 0.02
N ILE A 113 -19.72 7.14 1.06
CA ILE A 113 -20.65 6.80 2.12
C ILE A 113 -21.99 6.65 1.42
N ASN A 114 -22.44 5.41 1.21
CA ASN A 114 -23.85 5.16 0.94
C ASN A 114 -24.57 5.60 2.21
N ALA A 115 -25.14 6.81 2.15
CA ALA A 115 -25.73 7.59 3.25
C ALA A 115 -26.91 6.92 3.98
N SER A 116 -27.19 5.65 3.71
CA SER A 116 -28.28 4.88 4.33
C SER A 116 -27.80 3.97 5.46
N GLY A 117 -26.53 3.58 5.49
CA GLY A 117 -25.96 2.76 6.58
C GLY A 117 -25.26 3.56 7.69
N ASP A 118 -24.87 4.80 7.40
CA ASP A 118 -23.98 5.61 8.26
C ASP A 118 -24.75 6.54 9.23
N VAL A 119 -26.03 6.84 8.97
CA VAL A 119 -26.81 7.77 9.82
C VAL A 119 -26.92 7.24 11.25
N ALA A 120 -27.14 5.94 11.44
CA ALA A 120 -27.23 5.34 12.77
C ALA A 120 -25.89 5.40 13.53
N ASP A 121 -24.78 5.11 12.85
CA ASP A 121 -23.44 5.17 13.45
C ASP A 121 -22.97 6.61 13.72
N GLN A 122 -23.32 7.56 12.85
CA GLN A 122 -23.08 8.98 13.08
C GLN A 122 -23.91 9.51 14.25
N ILE A 123 -25.19 9.11 14.38
CA ILE A 123 -26.03 9.46 15.54
C ILE A 123 -25.44 8.87 16.82
N LYS A 124 -24.90 7.65 16.78
CA LYS A 124 -24.24 7.01 17.93
C LYS A 124 -22.99 7.78 18.38
N LYS A 125 -22.12 8.19 17.44
CA LYS A 125 -20.95 9.04 17.74
C LYS A 125 -21.34 10.40 18.31
N LEU A 126 -22.40 11.02 17.78
CA LEU A 126 -22.93 12.28 18.32
C LEU A 126 -23.47 12.10 19.74
N ALA A 127 -24.08 10.94 20.05
CA ALA A 127 -24.59 10.64 21.38
C ALA A 127 -23.44 10.45 22.39
N ASP A 128 -22.37 9.76 21.99
CA ASP A 128 -21.16 9.62 22.82
C ASP A 128 -20.53 10.99 23.13
N LEU A 129 -20.49 11.91 22.15
CA LEU A 129 -19.98 13.27 22.33
C LEU A 129 -20.85 14.10 23.29
N ARG A 130 -22.17 13.97 23.20
CA ARG A 130 -23.12 14.59 24.15
C ARG A 130 -22.93 14.04 25.57
N ASP A 131 -22.82 12.71 25.69
CA ASP A 131 -22.67 12.03 26.98
C ASP A 131 -21.31 12.33 27.63
N SER A 132 -20.28 12.62 26.82
CA SER A 132 -18.98 13.13 27.28
C SER A 132 -18.98 14.63 27.62
N GLY A 133 -20.10 15.34 27.44
CA GLY A 133 -20.24 16.78 27.71
C GLY A 133 -19.53 17.68 26.70
N ILE A 134 -19.13 17.16 25.53
CA ILE A 134 -18.51 17.92 24.43
C ILE A 134 -19.57 18.65 23.60
N LEU A 135 -20.76 18.06 23.47
CA LEU A 135 -21.92 18.66 22.81
C LEU A 135 -23.01 18.95 23.84
N THR A 136 -23.73 20.06 23.68
CA THR A 136 -24.97 20.28 24.44
C THR A 136 -26.12 19.47 23.83
N ASN A 137 -27.21 19.31 24.60
CA ASN A 137 -28.41 18.63 24.12
C ASN A 137 -28.99 19.30 22.86
N GLU A 138 -28.96 20.64 22.80
CA GLU A 138 -29.47 21.40 21.66
C GLU A 138 -28.62 21.19 20.39
N GLU A 139 -27.30 21.15 20.54
CA GLU A 139 -26.38 20.91 19.42
C GLU A 139 -26.49 19.49 18.86
N PHE A 140 -26.66 18.51 19.75
CA PHE A 140 -26.92 17.13 19.38
C PHE A 140 -28.23 17.00 18.57
N ASP A 141 -29.32 17.59 19.05
CA ASP A 141 -30.63 17.48 18.39
C ASP A 141 -30.66 18.17 17.02
N ALA A 142 -29.99 19.32 16.88
CA ALA A 142 -29.87 20.01 15.59
C ALA A 142 -29.12 19.15 14.56
N LYS A 143 -28.00 18.53 14.96
CA LYS A 143 -27.22 17.64 14.08
C LYS A 143 -27.94 16.34 13.77
N LYS A 144 -28.65 15.76 14.73
CA LYS A 144 -29.46 14.54 14.53
C LYS A 144 -30.58 14.77 13.51
N LYS A 145 -31.30 15.89 13.59
CA LYS A 145 -32.35 16.24 12.60
C LYS A 145 -31.77 16.44 11.20
N GLN A 146 -30.65 17.15 11.10
CA GLN A 146 -29.92 17.32 9.84
C GLN A 146 -29.52 15.98 9.22
N LEU A 147 -29.07 15.01 10.03
CA LEU A 147 -28.70 13.67 9.57
C LEU A 147 -29.91 12.78 9.20
N LEU A 148 -31.05 13.00 9.84
CA LEU A 148 -32.31 12.29 9.55
C LEU A 148 -33.12 12.92 8.41
N GLY A 149 -32.74 14.11 7.93
CA GLY A 149 -33.42 14.81 6.84
C GLY A 149 -34.81 15.35 7.22
N ILE A 150 -35.01 15.70 8.49
CA ILE A 150 -36.29 16.17 9.06
C ILE A 150 -36.19 17.54 9.74
#